data_AF-A0A139PXL9-F1
#
_entry.id   AF-A0A139PXL9-F1
#
_cell.length_a   1.000
_cell.length_b   1.000
_cell.length_c   1.000
_cell.angle_alpha   90.00
_cell.angle_beta   90.00
_cell.angle_gamma   90.00
#
_symmetry.space_group_name_H-M   'P 1'
#
loop_
_entity.id
_entity.type
_entity.pdbx_description
1 polymer ?
#
loop_
_entity_poly.entity_id
_entity_poly.type
_entity_poly.pdbx_seq_one_letter_code
_entity_poly.pdbx_strand_id
1 'polypeptide(L)' 'MKKAGKSNKVIMDTLGIKNVSQVKTWWQWYQNDELYRFHQSVGKQYTYGKGMNQLSEVEQLHLQVELLKKYQRLVRESTK' A
#
# COMPACT_ATOMS: atom_id res chain seq x y z
N MET A 1 13.82 5.18 -4.71
CA MET A 1 14.24 5.33 -6.13
C MET A 1 13.34 6.27 -6.94
N LYS A 2 12.02 6.09 -6.94
CA LYS A 2 11.11 6.92 -7.77
C LYS A 2 11.06 8.41 -7.34
N LYS A 3 11.04 8.67 -6.03
CA LYS A 3 11.19 10.02 -5.43
C LYS A 3 12.49 10.73 -5.85
N ALA A 4 13.54 9.97 -6.16
CA ALA A 4 14.82 10.50 -6.61
C ALA A 4 14.89 10.68 -8.15
N GLY A 5 13.75 10.74 -8.84
CA GLY A 5 13.66 10.98 -10.29
C GLY A 5 14.06 9.80 -11.17
N LYS A 6 14.32 8.59 -10.63
CA LYS A 6 14.73 7.43 -11.43
C LYS A 6 13.59 6.96 -12.34
N SER A 7 13.93 6.56 -13.57
CA SER A 7 12.96 6.04 -14.55
C SER A 7 12.40 4.68 -14.10
N ASN A 8 11.24 4.28 -14.63
CA ASN A 8 10.65 2.97 -14.29
C ASN A 8 11.57 1.82 -14.71
N LYS A 9 12.25 1.95 -15.86
CA LYS A 9 13.19 0.95 -16.38
C LYS A 9 14.32 0.67 -15.39
N VAL A 10 14.98 1.73 -14.89
CA VAL A 10 16.06 1.59 -13.90
C VAL A 10 15.56 0.91 -12.62
N ILE A 11 14.36 1.25 -12.16
CA ILE A 11 13.77 0.64 -10.97
C ILE A 11 13.47 -0.84 -11.20
N MET A 12 12.93 -1.19 -12.36
CA MET A 12 12.65 -2.58 -12.73
C MET A 12 13.91 -3.42 -12.79
N ASP A 13 14.94 -2.93 -13.48
CA ASP A 13 16.21 -3.64 -13.65
C ASP A 13 16.93 -3.84 -12.30
N THR A 14 16.92 -2.80 -11.45
CA THR A 14 17.60 -2.85 -10.14
C THR A 14 16.90 -3.77 -9.13
N LEU A 15 15.57 -3.80 -9.14
CA LEU A 15 14.76 -4.57 -8.18
C LEU A 15 14.29 -5.92 -8.73
N GLY A 16 14.67 -6.29 -9.96
CA GLY A 16 14.21 -7.52 -10.61
C GLY A 16 12.69 -7.55 -10.85
N ILE A 17 12.04 -6.38 -10.94
CA ILE A 17 10.59 -6.30 -11.14
C ILE A 17 10.27 -6.52 -12.61
N LYS A 18 9.50 -7.58 -12.89
CA LYS A 18 9.13 -7.94 -14.27
C LYS A 18 8.07 -7.01 -14.88
N ASN A 19 7.22 -6.40 -14.05
CA ASN A 19 6.06 -5.64 -14.53
C ASN A 19 6.10 -4.17 -14.12
N VAL A 20 6.04 -3.27 -15.11
CA VAL A 20 6.00 -1.81 -14.90
C VAL A 20 4.80 -1.35 -14.09
N SER A 21 3.66 -2.05 -14.19
CA SER A 21 2.44 -1.73 -13.45
C SER A 21 2.66 -1.86 -11.95
N GLN A 22 3.47 -2.83 -11.50
CA GLN A 22 3.83 -3.00 -10.09
C GLN A 22 4.58 -1.76 -9.56
N VAL A 23 5.52 -1.22 -10.34
CA VAL A 23 6.24 0.02 -9.99
C VAL A 23 5.29 1.21 -9.91
N LYS A 24 4.33 1.32 -10.84
CA LYS A 24 3.33 2.39 -10.83
C LYS A 24 2.40 2.31 -9.62
N THR A 25 1.89 1.12 -9.31
CA THR A 25 1.00 0.89 -8.15
C THR A 25 1.72 1.17 -6.84
N TRP A 26 2.95 0.68 -6.67
CA TRP A 26 3.75 0.96 -5.49
C TRP A 26 4.04 2.46 -5.34
N TRP A 27 4.27 3.17 -6.45
CA TRP A 27 4.42 4.62 -6.42
C TRP A 27 3.14 5.34 -5.98
N GLN A 28 1.97 4.91 -6.48
CA GLN A 28 0.69 5.46 -6.05
C GLN A 28 0.43 5.22 -4.55
N TRP A 29 0.72 4.03 -4.04
CA TRP A 29 0.59 3.75 -2.60
C TRP A 29 1.48 4.67 -1.76
N TYR A 30 2.73 4.88 -2.20
CA TYR A 30 3.63 5.82 -1.55
C TYR A 30 3.10 7.27 -1.59
N GLN A 31 2.53 7.71 -2.71
CA GLN A 31 1.96 9.06 -2.83
C GLN A 31 0.71 9.26 -1.96
N ASN A 32 -0.06 8.19 -1.73
CA ASN A 32 -1.29 8.21 -0.95
C ASN A 32 -1.08 7.84 0.54
N ASP A 33 0.17 7.72 0.99
CA ASP A 33 0.54 7.26 2.33
C ASP A 33 -0.04 5.88 2.71
N GLU A 34 -0.37 5.04 1.71
CA GLU A 34 -0.89 3.68 1.91
C GLU A 34 0.24 2.66 2.15
N LEU A 35 1.25 3.03 2.95
CA LEU A 35 2.45 2.23 3.18
C LEU A 35 2.16 0.87 3.80
N TYR A 36 1.05 0.75 4.53
CA TYR A 36 0.59 -0.51 5.11
C TYR A 36 0.47 -1.65 4.10
N ARG A 37 0.20 -1.34 2.82
CA ARG A 37 0.05 -2.33 1.75
C ARG A 37 1.34 -3.06 1.41
N PHE A 38 2.51 -2.47 1.69
CA PHE A 38 3.81 -3.11 1.46
C PHE A 38 4.09 -4.28 2.42
N HIS A 39 3.39 -4.35 3.55
CA HIS A 39 3.51 -5.47 4.51
C HIS A 39 2.84 -6.75 4.00
N GLN A 40 2.06 -6.68 2.91
CA GLN A 40 1.45 -7.85 2.32
C GLN A 40 2.45 -8.64 1.48
N SER A 41 2.48 -9.96 1.69
CA SER A 41 3.28 -10.88 0.88
C SER A 41 2.84 -10.84 -0.58
N VAL A 42 3.80 -10.80 -1.49
CA VAL A 42 3.56 -10.85 -2.95
C VAL A 42 2.89 -12.18 -3.33
N GLY A 43 1.84 -12.13 -4.15
CA GLY A 43 1.19 -13.32 -4.72
C GLY A 43 0.04 -13.93 -3.91
N LYS A 44 -0.36 -13.33 -2.78
CA LYS A 44 -1.60 -13.67 -2.08
C LYS A 44 -2.70 -12.65 -2.43
N GLN A 45 -3.95 -13.11 -2.54
CA GLN A 45 -5.10 -12.22 -2.61
C GLN A 45 -5.17 -11.32 -1.37
N TYR A 46 -5.56 -10.07 -1.56
CA TYR A 46 -5.68 -9.07 -0.49
C TYR A 46 -6.57 -9.60 0.63
N THR A 47 -6.00 -9.80 1.81
CA THR A 47 -6.73 -10.08 3.05
C THR A 47 -6.27 -9.04 4.07
N TYR A 48 -7.20 -8.20 4.55
CA TYR A 48 -6.90 -7.25 5.61
C TYR A 48 -6.37 -8.01 6.85
N GLY A 49 -5.31 -7.52 7.49
CA GLY A 49 -4.64 -8.23 8.59
C GLY A 49 -3.39 -9.03 8.22
N LYS A 50 -3.21 -9.41 6.95
CA LYS A 50 -2.11 -10.31 6.56
C LYS A 50 -0.79 -9.56 6.46
N GLY A 51 0.10 -9.75 7.44
CA GLY A 51 1.37 -9.02 7.60
C GLY A 51 1.40 -8.10 8.83
N MET A 52 0.27 -7.92 9.52
CA MET A 52 0.19 -7.08 10.73
C MET A 52 0.95 -7.69 11.91
N ASN A 53 1.23 -9.00 11.92
CA ASN A 53 1.99 -9.68 12.97
C ASN A 53 3.41 -9.14 13.19
N GLN A 54 3.97 -8.39 12.24
CA GLN A 54 5.29 -7.75 12.35
C GLN A 54 5.24 -6.32 12.88
N LEU A 55 4.04 -5.74 12.95
CA LEU A 55 3.81 -4.38 13.43
C LEU A 55 3.59 -4.38 14.95
N SER A 56 4.01 -3.30 15.61
CA SER A 56 3.66 -3.05 17.00
C SER A 56 2.14 -2.86 17.16
N GLU A 57 1.62 -3.11 18.35
CA GLU A 57 0.20 -2.94 18.66
C GLU A 57 -0.31 -1.53 18.31
N VAL A 58 0.51 -0.51 18.56
CA VAL A 58 0.18 0.89 18.23
C VAL A 58 0.03 1.11 16.73
N GLU A 59 0.95 0.56 15.92
CA GLU A 59 0.88 0.67 14.45
C GLU A 59 -0.31 -0.11 13.88
N GLN A 60 -0.62 -1.28 14.46
CA GLN A 60 -1.79 -2.07 14.09
C GLN A 60 -3.09 -1.29 14.37
N LEU A 61 -3.21 -0.70 15.55
CA LEU A 61 -4.38 0.10 15.96
C LEU A 61 -4.52 1.36 15.09
N HIS A 62 -3.42 2.04 14.78
CA HIS A 62 -3.44 3.22 13.92
C HIS A 62 -4.03 2.88 12.54
N LEU A 63 -3.56 1.79 11.95
CA LEU A 63 -4.03 1.31 10.65
C LEU A 63 -5.52 0.92 10.69
N GLN A 64 -5.97 0.30 11.78
CA GLN A 64 -7.37 -0.07 11.95
C GLN A 64 -8.28 1.16 12.06
N VAL A 65 -7.86 2.19 12.79
CA VAL A 65 -8.61 3.45 12.90
C VAL A 65 -8.68 4.16 11.54
N GLU A 66 -7.59 4.21 10.77
CA GLU A 66 -7.60 4.80 9.43
C GLU A 66 -8.55 4.08 8.48
N LEU A 67 -8.53 2.75 8.49
CA LEU A 67 -9.42 1.95 7.66
C LEU A 67 -10.89 2.23 8.01
N LEU A 68 -11.24 2.24 9.30
CA LEU A 68 -12.59 2.54 9.77
C LEU A 68 -13.05 3.94 9.33
N LYS A 69 -12.18 4.95 9.42
CA LYS A 69 -12.47 6.32 8.93
C LYS A 69 -12.71 6.34 7.41
N LYS A 70 -12.00 5.51 6.64
CA LYS A 70 -12.22 5.38 5.19
C LYS A 70 -13.57 4.76 4.88
N TYR A 71 -13.95 3.68 5.57
CA TYR A 71 -15.28 3.07 5.41
C TYR A 71 -16.41 4.02 5.80
N GLN A 72 -16.27 4.78 6.88
CA GLN A 72 -17.27 5.78 7.27
C GLN A 72 -17.45 6.85 6.18
N ARG A 73 -16.37 7.29 5.53
CA ARG A 73 -16.46 8.24 4.39
C ARG A 73 -17.20 7.63 3.21
N LEU A 74 -16.84 6.42 2.80
CA LEU A 74 -17.50 5.71 1.70
C LEU A 74 -19.00 5.49 1.96
N VAL A 75 -19.36 5.10 3.18
CA VAL A 75 -20.77 4.94 3.57
C VAL A 75 -21.50 6.28 3.45
N ARG A 76 -20.93 7.36 3.99
CA ARG A 76 -21.54 8.71 3.90
C ARG A 76 -21.69 9.22 2.46
N GLU A 77 -20.74 8.89 1.58
CA GLU A 77 -20.79 9.22 0.15
C GLU A 77 -21.84 8.39 -0.58
N SER A 78 -22.00 7.11 -0.23
CA SER A 78 -23.00 6.22 -0.84
C SER A 78 -24.45 6.51 -0.46
N THR A 79 -24.65 7.20 0.67
CA THR A 79 -25.98 7.59 1.18
C THR A 79 -26.44 8.98 0.74
N LYS A 80 -25.65 9.68 -0.08
CA LYS A 80 -26.03 10.94 -0.73
C LYS A 80 -26.50 10.67 -2.15
#